data_AF-A0A5K1DXU5-F1
#
_entry.id   AF-A0A5K1DXU5-F1
#
_cell.length_a   1.000
_cell.length_b   1.000
_cell.length_c   1.000
_cell.angle_alpha   90.00
_cell.angle_beta   90.00
_cell.angle_gamma   90.00
#
_symmetry.space_group_name_H-M   'P 1'
#
loop_
_entity.id
_entity.type
_entity.pdbx_description
1 polymer ?
#
loop_
_entity_poly.entity_id
_entity_poly.type
_entity_poly.pdbx_seq_one_letter_code
_entity_poly.pdbx_strand_id
1 'polypeptide(L)'
;VDDEKTVIPRNSLVEVNQSGLLMETMIDITPRDPIPTPTVGPLDPDCDKEGLIVCDRQRLKGGQGVSLDTLVGIFIRLGQEMEEIGVSNTYKLAEKVSIAIEEAKPLLAK
;
A
#
# COMPACT_ATOMS: atom_id res chain seq x y z
N VAL A 1 0.54 -29.99 -21.29
CA VAL A 1 0.67 -28.84 -20.37
C VAL A 1 0.19 -27.64 -21.18
N ASP A 2 -0.89 -27.02 -20.74
CA ASP A 2 -1.76 -26.08 -21.50
C ASP A 2 -1.25 -24.62 -21.40
N ASP A 3 0.08 -24.44 -21.39
CA ASP A 3 0.76 -23.15 -21.14
C ASP A 3 0.64 -22.17 -22.33
N GLU A 4 0.15 -22.63 -23.48
CA GLU A 4 -0.09 -21.80 -24.68
C GLU A 4 -1.10 -20.66 -24.44
N LYS A 5 -1.84 -20.69 -23.33
CA LYS A 5 -2.87 -19.69 -22.98
C LYS A 5 -2.45 -18.67 -21.93
N THR A 6 -1.29 -18.82 -21.30
CA THR A 6 -0.84 -17.89 -20.25
C THR A 6 -0.05 -16.74 -20.88
N VAL A 7 -0.76 -15.72 -21.33
CA VAL A 7 -0.18 -14.48 -21.87
C VAL A 7 -0.15 -13.38 -20.81
N ILE A 8 0.80 -12.45 -20.93
CA ILE A 8 0.89 -11.25 -20.08
C ILE A 8 0.43 -10.04 -20.91
N PRO A 9 -0.78 -9.50 -20.66
CA PRO A 9 -1.22 -8.25 -21.29
C PRO A 9 -0.31 -7.07 -20.95
N ARG A 10 -0.12 -6.14 -21.90
CA ARG A 10 0.70 -4.94 -21.65
C ARG A 10 0.12 -3.98 -20.62
N ASN A 11 -1.18 -4.04 -20.39
CA ASN A 11 -1.86 -3.23 -19.37
C ASN A 11 -1.84 -3.88 -17.97
N SER A 12 -1.14 -5.00 -17.79
CA SER A 12 -1.02 -5.68 -16.50
C SER A 12 -0.33 -4.76 -15.47
N LEU A 13 -0.83 -4.79 -14.24
CA LEU A 13 -0.15 -4.21 -13.10
C LEU A 13 0.98 -5.15 -12.68
N VAL A 14 2.21 -4.63 -12.63
CA VAL A 14 3.37 -5.37 -12.16
C VAL A 14 3.85 -4.75 -10.86
N GLU A 15 3.82 -5.52 -9.78
CA GLU A 15 4.21 -5.05 -8.45
C GLU A 15 5.19 -6.03 -7.81
N VAL A 16 6.17 -5.48 -7.09
CA VAL A 16 7.09 -6.26 -6.26
C VAL A 16 6.58 -6.20 -4.83
N ASN A 17 6.08 -7.31 -4.33
CA ASN A 17 5.60 -7.46 -2.96
C ASN A 17 6.60 -8.27 -2.13
N GLN A 18 6.60 -8.03 -0.81
CA GLN A 18 7.35 -8.84 0.15
C GLN A 18 6.37 -9.54 1.08
N SER A 19 6.32 -10.87 0.98
CA SER A 19 5.33 -11.69 1.67
C SER A 19 6.00 -12.90 2.34
N GLY A 20 5.29 -13.51 3.30
CA GLY A 20 5.75 -14.71 4.00
C GLY A 20 6.63 -14.43 5.23
N LEU A 21 6.85 -15.49 6.02
CA LEU A 21 7.60 -15.43 7.29
C LEU A 21 9.08 -15.03 7.08
N LEU A 22 9.64 -15.36 5.92
CA LEU A 22 11.04 -15.12 5.57
C LEU A 22 11.25 -13.90 4.65
N MET A 23 10.23 -13.03 4.51
CA MET A 23 10.28 -11.83 3.66
C MET A 23 10.71 -12.15 2.22
N GLU A 24 10.03 -13.12 1.61
CA GLU A 24 10.29 -13.50 0.23
C GLU A 24 9.77 -12.42 -0.71
N THR A 25 10.58 -12.07 -1.71
CA THR A 25 10.19 -11.09 -2.72
C THR A 25 9.46 -11.80 -3.84
N MET A 26 8.24 -11.35 -4.13
CA MET A 26 7.38 -11.89 -5.17
C MET A 26 7.05 -10.80 -6.19
N ILE A 27 7.10 -11.15 -7.48
CA ILE A 27 6.65 -10.28 -8.57
C ILE A 27 5.23 -10.70 -8.91
N ASP A 28 4.26 -9.87 -8.54
CA ASP A 28 2.87 -10.08 -8.87
C ASP A 28 2.54 -9.39 -10.19
N ILE A 29 2.02 -10.17 -11.13
CA ILE A 29 1.57 -9.70 -12.44
C ILE A 29 0.06 -9.89 -12.47
N THR A 30 -0.68 -8.79 -12.37
CA THR A 30 -2.15 -8.80 -12.35
C THR A 30 -2.69 -8.23 -13.66
N PRO A 31 -3.28 -9.05 -14.54
CA PRO A 31 -3.95 -8.57 -15.74
C PRO A 31 -5.09 -7.59 -15.40
N ARG A 32 -5.28 -6.56 -16.24
CA ARG A 32 -6.37 -5.59 -16.06
C ARG A 32 -7.38 -5.73 -17.17
N ASP A 33 -8.66 -5.59 -16.83
CA ASP A 33 -9.72 -5.58 -17.83
C ASP A 33 -9.63 -4.34 -18.73
N PRO A 34 -9.92 -4.50 -20.04
CA PRO A 34 -10.26 -5.76 -20.70
C PRO A 34 -9.02 -6.63 -20.96
N ILE A 35 -9.16 -7.95 -20.77
CA ILE A 35 -8.10 -8.91 -21.12
C ILE A 35 -8.04 -9.06 -22.65
N PRO A 36 -6.91 -8.71 -23.29
CA PRO A 36 -6.77 -8.89 -24.74
C PRO A 36 -6.70 -10.36 -25.11
N THR A 37 -7.24 -10.69 -26.28
CA THR A 37 -7.10 -12.01 -26.92
C THR A 37 -6.12 -11.88 -28.09
N PRO A 38 -4.82 -12.16 -27.88
CA PRO A 38 -3.85 -12.06 -28.95
C PRO A 38 -4.09 -13.14 -30.01
N THR A 39 -3.78 -12.83 -31.25
CA THR A 39 -3.86 -13.76 -32.37
C THR A 39 -2.59 -14.61 -32.47
N VAL A 40 -1.46 -14.06 -31.98
CA VAL A 40 -0.15 -14.72 -31.98
C VAL A 40 0.43 -14.87 -30.58
N GLY A 41 1.31 -15.86 -30.39
CA GLY A 41 1.96 -16.12 -29.11
C GLY A 41 3.13 -15.17 -28.80
N PRO A 42 3.65 -15.16 -27.56
CA PRO A 42 4.75 -14.26 -27.15
C PRO A 42 6.09 -14.52 -27.87
N LEU A 43 6.26 -15.70 -28.46
CA LEU A 43 7.46 -16.08 -29.22
C LEU A 43 7.29 -15.88 -30.75
N ASP A 44 6.11 -15.43 -31.19
CA ASP A 44 5.83 -15.24 -32.61
C ASP A 44 6.57 -14.01 -33.17
N PRO A 45 7.18 -14.07 -34.37
CA PRO A 45 7.83 -12.93 -35.01
C PRO A 45 6.94 -11.69 -35.17
N ASP A 46 5.61 -11.88 -35.25
CA ASP A 46 4.64 -10.81 -35.43
C ASP A 46 4.02 -10.34 -34.09
N CYS A 47 4.43 -10.88 -32.94
CA CYS A 47 3.94 -10.48 -31.62
C CYS A 47 4.10 -8.97 -31.37
N ASP A 48 5.26 -8.44 -31.75
CA ASP A 48 5.58 -7.01 -31.59
C ASP A 48 4.68 -6.11 -32.43
N LYS A 49 4.13 -6.62 -33.54
CA LYS A 49 3.23 -5.87 -34.42
C LYS A 49 1.83 -5.77 -33.84
N GLU A 50 1.36 -6.82 -33.16
CA GLU A 50 0.06 -6.84 -32.49
C GLU A 50 0.07 -5.96 -31.23
N GLY A 51 1.17 -6.00 -30.46
CA GLY A 51 1.39 -5.07 -29.34
C GLY A 51 0.40 -5.19 -28.18
N LEU A 52 -0.38 -6.27 -28.10
CA LEU A 52 -1.37 -6.51 -27.04
C LEU A 52 -0.76 -7.15 -25.79
N ILE A 53 0.27 -7.97 -25.98
CA ILE A 53 0.94 -8.75 -24.92
C ILE A 53 2.43 -8.38 -24.84
N VAL A 54 3.09 -8.88 -23.79
CA VAL A 54 4.55 -8.81 -23.64
C VAL A 54 5.19 -9.96 -24.44
N CYS A 55 6.03 -9.63 -25.41
CA CYS A 55 6.71 -10.57 -26.29
C CYS A 55 8.09 -10.97 -25.76
N ASP A 56 8.76 -11.93 -26.40
CA ASP A 56 10.11 -12.37 -26.02
C ASP A 56 11.08 -11.18 -25.84
N ARG A 57 11.85 -11.23 -24.75
CA ARG A 57 12.85 -10.21 -24.36
C ARG A 57 12.31 -8.78 -24.18
N GLN A 58 11.00 -8.59 -24.17
CA GLN A 58 10.43 -7.29 -23.82
C GLN A 58 10.43 -7.04 -22.32
N ARG A 59 10.24 -5.78 -21.95
CA ARG A 59 10.23 -5.33 -20.56
C ARG A 59 8.93 -4.58 -20.28
N LEU A 60 8.37 -4.83 -19.11
CA LEU A 60 7.24 -4.08 -18.57
C LEU A 60 7.72 -3.34 -17.32
N LYS A 61 7.23 -2.11 -17.12
CA LYS A 61 7.58 -1.33 -15.93
C LYS A 61 6.79 -1.85 -14.74
N GLY A 62 7.49 -2.21 -13.67
CA GLY A 62 6.89 -2.55 -12.39
C GLY A 62 6.98 -1.42 -11.35
N GLY A 63 6.16 -1.53 -10.31
CA GLY A 63 6.23 -0.73 -9.09
C GLY A 63 6.60 -1.56 -7.87
N GLN A 64 6.94 -0.90 -6.77
CA GLN A 64 7.02 -1.55 -5.46
C GLN A 64 5.60 -1.57 -4.87
N GLY A 65 5.14 -2.74 -4.44
CA GLY A 65 3.90 -2.87 -3.69
C GLY A 65 4.10 -2.57 -2.20
N VAL A 66 3.29 -3.18 -1.34
CA VAL A 66 3.37 -2.93 0.11
C VAL A 66 4.37 -3.90 0.76
N SER A 67 5.30 -3.36 1.56
CA SER A 67 6.18 -4.16 2.40
C SER A 67 5.77 -4.11 3.87
N LEU A 68 6.14 -5.14 4.63
CA LEU A 68 5.91 -5.18 6.08
C LEU A 68 6.59 -3.99 6.79
N ASP A 69 7.79 -3.62 6.37
CA ASP A 69 8.51 -2.46 6.93
C ASP A 69 7.75 -1.16 6.72
N THR A 70 7.10 -1.00 5.57
CA THR A 70 6.24 0.16 5.28
C THR A 70 5.04 0.16 6.23
N LEU A 71 4.39 -0.99 6.42
CA LEU A 71 3.27 -1.13 7.34
C LEU A 71 3.67 -0.82 8.79
N VAL A 72 4.79 -1.37 9.26
CA VAL A 72 5.35 -1.10 10.59
C VAL A 72 5.66 0.38 10.75
N GLY A 73 6.28 1.02 9.74
CA GLY A 73 6.56 2.45 9.76
C GLY A 73 5.30 3.32 9.85
N ILE A 74 4.23 2.94 9.15
CA ILE A 74 2.91 3.61 9.25
C ILE A 74 2.35 3.46 10.66
N PHE A 75 2.35 2.26 11.24
CA PHE A 75 1.82 2.04 12.58
C PHE A 75 2.60 2.76 13.67
N ILE A 76 3.94 2.84 13.56
CA ILE A 76 4.75 3.61 14.51
C ILE A 76 4.37 5.09 14.47
N ARG A 77 4.23 5.68 13.28
CA ARG A 77 3.84 7.09 13.13
C ARG A 77 2.44 7.36 13.68
N LEU A 78 1.47 6.49 13.36
CA LEU A 78 0.12 6.58 13.91
C LEU A 78 0.13 6.51 15.43
N GLY A 79 0.92 5.60 16.02
CA GLY A 79 1.06 5.50 17.47
C GLY A 79 1.62 6.78 18.11
N GLN A 80 2.65 7.38 17.50
CA GLN A 80 3.24 8.64 17.96
C GLN A 80 2.25 9.81 17.88
N GLU A 81 1.52 9.95 16.77
CA GLU A 81 0.50 10.99 16.62
C GLU A 81 -0.63 10.84 17.64
N MET A 82 -1.07 9.60 17.90
CA MET A 82 -2.08 9.32 18.92
C MET A 82 -1.61 9.67 20.34
N GLU A 83 -0.35 9.37 20.67
CA GLU A 83 0.25 9.72 21.95
C GLU A 83 0.31 11.25 22.15
N GLU A 84 0.76 11.98 21.12
CA GLU A 84 0.83 13.45 21.16
C GLU A 84 -0.56 14.08 21.37
N ILE A 85 -1.59 13.58 20.68
CA ILE A 85 -2.98 14.02 20.86
C ILE A 85 -3.45 13.75 22.30
N GLY A 86 -3.11 12.58 22.86
CA GLY A 86 -3.45 12.22 24.24
C GLY A 86 -2.83 13.18 25.26
N VAL A 87 -1.55 13.51 25.11
CA VAL A 87 -0.84 14.48 25.97
C VAL A 87 -1.46 15.88 25.84
N SER A 88 -1.76 16.34 24.62
CA SER A 88 -2.37 17.66 24.39
C SER A 88 -3.76 17.78 25.03
N ASN A 89 -4.60 16.75 24.88
CA ASN A 89 -5.96 16.77 25.42
C ASN A 89 -5.99 16.67 26.94
N THR A 90 -5.12 15.83 27.53
CA THR A 90 -4.99 15.75 28.99
C THR A 90 -4.48 17.06 29.58
N TYR A 91 -3.51 17.72 28.93
CA TYR A 91 -3.04 19.04 29.33
C TYR A 91 -4.16 20.08 29.29
N LYS A 92 -4.92 20.17 28.19
CA LYS A 92 -6.07 21.08 28.06
C LYS A 92 -7.16 20.81 29.09
N LEU A 93 -7.39 19.53 29.43
CA LEU A 93 -8.35 19.17 30.48
C LEU A 93 -7.85 19.64 31.86
N ALA A 94 -6.58 19.38 32.18
CA ALA A 94 -5.97 19.80 33.45
C ALA A 94 -6.02 21.33 33.61
N GLU A 95 -5.71 22.09 32.55
CA GLU A 95 -5.80 23.55 32.54
C GLU A 95 -7.23 24.03 32.82
N LYS A 96 -8.23 23.49 32.12
CA LYS A 96 -9.64 23.84 32.34
C LYS A 96 -10.13 23.49 33.75
N VAL A 97 -9.74 22.33 34.28
CA VAL A 97 -10.09 21.92 35.64
C VAL A 97 -9.42 22.85 36.67
N SER A 98 -8.15 23.22 36.45
CA SER A 98 -7.45 24.16 37.32
C SER A 98 -8.15 25.51 37.38
N ILE A 99 -8.58 26.04 36.23
CA ILE A 99 -9.33 27.30 36.15
C ILE A 99 -10.66 27.17 36.89
N ALA A 100 -11.43 26.11 36.63
CA ALA A 100 -12.72 25.90 37.29
C ALA A 100 -12.60 25.76 38.82
N ILE A 101 -11.54 25.13 39.32
CA ILE A 101 -11.26 25.02 40.76
C ILE A 101 -10.92 26.40 41.36
N GLU A 102 -10.10 27.21 40.68
CA GLU A 102 -9.77 28.57 41.12
C GLU A 102 -11.02 29.48 41.14
N GLU A 103 -11.91 29.37 40.15
CA GLU A 103 -13.18 30.10 40.13
C GLU A 103 -14.13 29.65 41.25
N ALA A 104 -14.11 28.37 41.62
CA ALA A 104 -14.96 27.81 42.67
C ALA A 104 -14.40 27.97 44.10
N LYS A 105 -13.11 28.33 44.27
CA LYS A 105 -12.48 28.60 45.59
C LYS A 105 -13.34 29.41 46.56
N PRO A 106 -13.95 30.55 46.19
CA PRO A 106 -14.77 31.33 47.13
C PRO A 106 -16.00 30.58 47.63
N LEU A 107 -16.48 29.56 46.92
CA LEU A 107 -17.61 28.72 47.32
C LEU A 107 -17.21 27.59 48.28
N LEU A 108 -15.92 27.25 48.33
CA LEU A 108 -15.35 26.19 49.18
C LEU A 108 -14.84 26.72 50.53
N ALA A 109 -14.73 28.03 50.70
CA ALA A 109 -14.17 28.67 51.89
C ALA A 109 -15.19 28.92 53.03
N LYS A 110 -16.22 28.07 53.16
CA LYS A 110 -17.30 28.24 54.15
C LYS A 110 -17.50 27.02 55.03
#